data_AF-F7NQW7-F1
#
_entry.id   AF-F7NQW7-F1
#
_cell.length_a   1.000
_cell.length_b   1.000
_cell.length_c   1.000
_cell.angle_alpha   90.00
_cell.angle_beta   90.00
_cell.angle_gamma   90.00
#
_symmetry.space_group_name_H-M   'P 1'
#
loop_
_entity.id
_entity.type
_entity.pdbx_description
1 polymer ?
#
loop_
_entity_poly.entity_id
_entity_poly.type
_entity_poly.pdbx_seq_one_letter_code
_entity_poly.pdbx_strand_id
1 'polypeptide(L)'
;MQKPQILWKYQTPSRASITLGWKNLSQKGKLWLILANLLWLSLVLYNYSARGSEFMLVSGLYPPLLFTIFLLQAKGFPRESVGSLMEVLKTENNRIFIADYPLPDTVRKVVIGRIDIQGPAFLQLAWNQGHQWIFQLDELQQVRHFFRQHAPQIEIVNE
;
A
#
# COMPACT_ATOMS: atom_id res chain seq x y z
N MET A 1 26.98 -7.95 8.26
CA MET A 1 25.96 -8.84 7.65
C MET A 1 25.08 -7.98 6.76
N GLN A 2 25.02 -8.26 5.46
CA GLN A 2 24.19 -7.50 4.50
C GLN A 2 22.70 -7.83 4.76
N LYS A 3 21.90 -6.82 5.11
CA LYS A 3 20.43 -6.96 5.28
C LYS A 3 19.82 -7.38 3.94
N PRO A 4 19.00 -8.44 3.88
CA PRO A 4 18.33 -8.83 2.64
C PRO A 4 17.34 -7.73 2.23
N GLN A 5 17.57 -7.11 1.07
CA GLN A 5 16.57 -6.25 0.43
C GLN A 5 15.48 -7.15 -0.14
N ILE A 6 14.40 -7.33 0.62
CA ILE A 6 13.34 -8.22 0.18
C ILE A 6 12.38 -7.46 -0.75
N LEU A 7 12.44 -7.79 -2.05
CA LEU A 7 11.63 -7.26 -3.13
C LEU A 7 10.22 -7.90 -3.12
N TRP A 8 9.30 -7.32 -2.36
CA TRP A 8 7.94 -7.88 -2.19
C TRP A 8 6.96 -7.35 -3.24
N LYS A 9 6.91 -8.04 -4.38
CA LYS A 9 6.26 -7.54 -5.61
C LYS A 9 4.78 -7.93 -5.79
N TYR A 10 4.19 -8.83 -4.98
CA TYR A 10 2.83 -9.33 -5.27
C TYR A 10 2.00 -9.64 -4.01
N GLN A 11 1.03 -8.78 -3.72
CA GLN A 11 -0.14 -9.10 -2.90
C GLN A 11 -1.34 -9.12 -3.87
N THR A 12 -2.38 -9.91 -3.61
CA THR A 12 -3.57 -9.97 -4.47
C THR A 12 -4.35 -8.65 -4.43
N PRO A 13 -4.80 -8.11 -5.57
CA PRO A 13 -5.57 -6.86 -5.61
C PRO A 13 -6.88 -7.01 -4.83
N SER A 14 -7.04 -6.21 -3.78
CA SER A 14 -8.29 -6.15 -2.99
C SER A 14 -9.12 -4.93 -3.36
N ARG A 15 -10.45 -5.01 -3.26
CA ARG A 15 -11.35 -3.87 -3.50
C ARG A 15 -10.96 -2.63 -2.67
N ALA A 16 -10.53 -2.84 -1.43
CA ALA A 16 -10.06 -1.79 -0.54
C ALA A 16 -8.79 -1.10 -1.09
N SER A 17 -7.80 -1.88 -1.55
CA SER A 17 -6.57 -1.36 -2.15
C SER A 17 -6.83 -0.52 -3.40
N ILE A 18 -7.73 -0.95 -4.27
CA ILE A 18 -8.05 -0.23 -5.51
C ILE A 18 -8.77 1.08 -5.20
N THR A 19 -9.70 1.06 -4.24
CA THR A 19 -10.47 2.24 -3.82
C THR A 19 -9.57 3.30 -3.18
N LEU A 20 -8.66 2.87 -2.29
CA LEU A 20 -7.65 3.75 -1.70
C LEU A 20 -6.68 4.26 -2.75
N GLY A 21 -6.27 3.41 -3.69
CA GLY A 21 -5.39 3.76 -4.80
C GLY A 21 -5.95 4.89 -5.66
N TRP A 22 -7.25 4.81 -5.94
CA TRP A 22 -7.97 5.88 -6.62
C TRP A 22 -7.98 7.16 -5.79
N LYS A 23 -8.25 7.08 -4.47
CA LYS A 23 -8.26 8.27 -3.60
C LYS A 23 -6.90 8.96 -3.55
N ASN A 24 -5.83 8.19 -3.38
CA ASN A 24 -4.45 8.67 -3.24
C ASN A 24 -3.84 9.21 -4.54
N LEU A 25 -4.47 8.93 -5.68
CA LEU A 25 -4.03 9.41 -6.98
C LEU A 25 -4.28 10.91 -7.12
N SER A 26 -3.25 11.66 -7.51
CA SER A 26 -3.37 13.11 -7.75
C SER A 26 -4.40 13.40 -8.83
N GLN A 27 -5.02 14.59 -8.82
CA GLN A 27 -6.03 14.95 -9.81
C GLN A 27 -5.50 14.87 -11.25
N LYS A 28 -4.25 15.32 -11.47
CA LYS A 28 -3.57 15.15 -12.77
C LYS A 28 -3.35 13.67 -13.11
N GLY A 29 -2.96 12.84 -12.15
CA GLY A 29 -2.78 11.41 -12.37
C GLY A 29 -4.08 10.70 -12.71
N LYS A 30 -5.21 11.07 -12.09
CA LYS A 30 -6.54 10.55 -12.41
C LYS A 30 -6.92 10.85 -13.85
N LEU A 31 -6.73 12.10 -14.27
CA LEU A 31 -6.99 12.53 -15.64
C LEU A 31 -6.13 11.76 -16.64
N TRP A 32 -4.82 11.61 -16.37
CA TRP A 32 -3.93 10.84 -17.24
C TRP A 32 -4.30 9.35 -17.31
N LEU A 33 -4.69 8.74 -16.20
CA LEU A 33 -5.11 7.33 -16.16
C LEU A 33 -6.39 7.11 -16.98
N ILE A 34 -7.37 8.01 -16.85
CA ILE A 34 -8.61 7.98 -17.65
C ILE A 34 -8.29 8.21 -19.12
N LEU A 35 -7.49 9.23 -19.44
CA LEU A 35 -7.11 9.58 -20.81
C LEU A 35 -6.39 8.41 -21.50
N ALA A 36 -5.44 7.78 -20.81
CA ALA A 36 -4.70 6.63 -21.33
C ALA A 36 -5.63 5.44 -21.63
N ASN A 37 -6.57 5.14 -20.72
CA ASN A 37 -7.56 4.09 -20.94
C ASN A 37 -8.50 4.43 -22.12
N LEU A 38 -8.94 5.68 -22.27
CA LEU A 38 -9.79 6.13 -23.39
C LEU A 38 -9.07 6.08 -24.74
N LEU A 39 -7.80 6.49 -24.80
CA LEU A 39 -6.97 6.40 -26.00
C LEU A 39 -6.76 4.95 -26.40
N TRP A 40 -6.48 4.07 -25.43
CA TRP A 40 -6.32 2.64 -25.67
C TRP A 40 -7.63 2.00 -26.16
N LEU A 41 -8.76 2.31 -25.52
CA LEU A 41 -10.07 1.83 -25.94
C LEU A 41 -10.40 2.25 -27.38
N SER A 42 -10.13 3.53 -27.72
CA SER A 42 -10.30 4.05 -29.07
C SER A 42 -9.46 3.28 -30.10
N LEU A 43 -8.20 2.97 -29.76
CA LEU A 43 -7.30 2.20 -30.62
C LEU A 43 -7.79 0.75 -30.81
N VAL A 44 -8.27 0.11 -29.74
CA VAL A 44 -8.80 -1.26 -29.78
C VAL A 44 -10.08 -1.31 -30.63
N LEU A 45 -10.99 -0.34 -30.45
CA LEU A 45 -12.22 -0.25 -31.24
C LEU A 45 -11.93 0.07 -32.73
N TYR A 46 -10.97 0.94 -33.01
CA TYR A 46 -10.54 1.21 -34.39
C TYR A 46 -9.98 -0.06 -35.06
N ASN A 47 -9.10 -0.78 -34.37
CA ASN A 47 -8.55 -2.04 -34.90
C ASN A 47 -9.62 -3.13 -35.06
N TYR A 48 -10.59 -3.20 -34.15
CA TYR A 48 -11.72 -4.10 -34.27
C TYR A 48 -12.59 -3.74 -35.49
N SER A 49 -12.93 -2.47 -35.67
CA SER A 49 -13.68 -2.00 -36.85
C SER A 49 -12.96 -2.33 -38.16
N ALA A 50 -11.63 -2.21 -38.17
CA ALA A 50 -10.82 -2.48 -39.36
C ALA A 50 -10.59 -3.97 -39.66
N ARG A 51 -10.58 -4.85 -38.65
CA ARG A 51 -10.19 -6.27 -38.81
C ARG A 51 -11.25 -7.29 -38.38
N GLY A 52 -12.32 -6.86 -37.73
CA GLY A 52 -13.46 -7.69 -37.31
C GLY A 52 -13.15 -8.78 -36.27
N SER A 53 -11.97 -8.77 -35.64
CA SER A 53 -11.54 -9.87 -34.76
C SER A 53 -11.97 -9.66 -33.31
N GLU A 54 -12.91 -10.49 -32.84
CA GLU A 54 -13.38 -10.50 -31.44
C GLU A 54 -12.24 -10.82 -30.45
N PHE A 55 -11.29 -11.68 -30.84
CA PHE A 55 -10.11 -11.98 -30.02
C PHE A 55 -9.26 -10.73 -29.76
N MET A 56 -9.21 -9.80 -30.71
CA MET A 56 -8.49 -8.54 -30.59
C MET A 56 -9.17 -7.57 -29.61
N LEU A 57 -10.50 -7.63 -29.47
CA LEU A 57 -11.21 -6.89 -28.42
C LEU A 57 -10.86 -7.44 -27.03
N VAL A 58 -10.93 -8.76 -26.85
CA VAL A 58 -10.67 -9.39 -25.53
C VAL A 58 -9.21 -9.16 -25.12
N SER A 59 -8.27 -9.50 -25.99
CA SER A 59 -6.83 -9.31 -25.73
C SER A 59 -6.42 -7.84 -25.70
N GLY A 60 -7.18 -6.93 -26.34
CA GLY A 60 -6.96 -5.49 -26.27
C GLY A 60 -7.47 -4.85 -24.98
N LEU A 61 -8.58 -5.33 -24.40
CA LEU A 61 -9.19 -4.76 -23.20
C LEU A 61 -8.59 -5.28 -21.89
N TYR A 62 -8.16 -6.54 -21.84
CA TYR A 62 -7.59 -7.13 -20.63
C TYR A 62 -6.31 -6.45 -20.11
N PRO A 63 -5.30 -6.16 -20.96
CA PRO A 63 -4.04 -5.54 -20.53
C PRO A 63 -4.20 -4.17 -19.84
N PRO A 64 -4.94 -3.18 -20.38
CA PRO A 64 -5.09 -1.88 -19.73
C PRO A 64 -5.87 -1.96 -18.42
N LEU A 65 -6.82 -2.90 -18.30
CA LEU A 65 -7.55 -3.15 -17.06
C LEU A 65 -6.62 -3.71 -15.98
N LEU A 66 -5.83 -4.74 -16.31
CA LEU A 66 -4.86 -5.32 -15.37
C LEU A 66 -3.81 -4.28 -14.95
N PHE A 67 -3.31 -3.49 -15.88
CA PHE A 67 -2.36 -2.41 -15.59
C PHE A 67 -2.98 -1.35 -14.66
N THR A 68 -4.23 -0.95 -14.93
CA THR A 68 -4.97 0.01 -14.09
C THR A 68 -5.17 -0.53 -12.67
N ILE A 69 -5.58 -1.79 -12.54
CA ILE A 69 -5.76 -2.45 -11.23
C ILE A 69 -4.44 -2.48 -10.47
N PHE A 70 -3.35 -2.88 -11.13
CA PHE A 70 -2.02 -2.94 -10.53
C PHE A 70 -1.53 -1.56 -10.06
N LEU A 71 -1.69 -0.55 -10.91
CA LEU A 71 -1.27 0.82 -10.60
C LEU A 71 -2.08 1.40 -9.42
N LEU A 72 -3.39 1.18 -9.40
CA LEU A 72 -4.24 1.60 -8.29
C LEU A 72 -3.86 0.85 -7.01
N GLN A 73 -3.65 -0.46 -7.08
CA GLN A 73 -3.22 -1.24 -5.92
C GLN A 73 -1.89 -0.71 -5.34
N ALA A 74 -0.91 -0.42 -6.18
CA ALA A 74 0.38 0.14 -5.76
C ALA A 74 0.25 1.52 -5.09
N LYS A 75 -0.76 2.31 -5.47
CA LYS A 75 -1.06 3.61 -4.84
C LYS A 75 -1.96 3.51 -3.61
N GLY A 76 -2.69 2.42 -3.44
CA GLY A 76 -3.66 2.26 -2.35
C GLY A 76 -3.05 1.84 -1.02
N PHE A 77 -2.02 1.02 -1.09
CA PHE A 77 -1.15 0.72 0.05
C PHE A 77 0.27 1.09 -0.36
N PRO A 78 0.66 2.37 -0.28
CA PRO A 78 2.04 2.74 -0.51
C PRO A 78 2.86 2.07 0.59
N ARG A 79 3.72 1.14 0.19
CA ARG A 79 4.53 0.33 1.10
C ARG A 79 5.87 1.01 1.27
N GLU A 80 6.15 1.43 2.49
CA GLU A 80 7.50 1.76 2.90
C GLU A 80 8.09 0.52 3.54
N SER A 81 8.96 -0.17 2.80
CA SER A 81 9.78 -1.24 3.38
C SER A 81 10.88 -0.58 4.20
N VAL A 82 10.71 -0.55 5.52
CA VAL A 82 11.64 0.16 6.40
C VAL A 82 12.81 -0.72 6.85
N GLY A 83 12.77 -2.02 6.50
CA GLY A 83 13.82 -3.00 6.82
C GLY A 83 13.78 -3.43 8.30
N SER A 84 13.80 -2.47 9.21
CA SER A 84 13.53 -2.59 10.64
C SER A 84 12.51 -1.50 11.00
N LEU A 85 11.49 -1.76 11.80
CA LEU A 85 10.61 -0.68 12.31
C LEU A 85 11.19 -0.05 13.57
N MET A 86 11.94 -0.82 14.36
CA MET A 86 12.55 -0.35 15.60
C MET A 86 13.66 0.68 15.37
N GLU A 87 14.39 0.62 14.25
CA GLU A 87 15.39 1.63 13.88
C GLU A 87 14.80 3.02 13.59
N VAL A 88 13.49 3.06 13.38
CA VAL A 88 12.77 4.18 12.76
C VAL A 88 11.73 4.73 13.72
N LEU A 89 11.31 3.91 14.69
CA LEU A 89 10.58 4.31 15.87
C LEU A 89 11.51 5.07 16.81
N LYS A 90 11.19 6.34 17.05
CA LYS A 90 11.88 7.17 18.04
C LYS A 90 10.88 7.95 18.87
N THR A 91 11.25 8.26 20.09
CA THR A 91 10.49 9.17 20.96
C THR A 91 11.27 10.46 21.12
N GLU A 92 10.66 11.57 20.75
CA GLU A 92 11.25 12.90 20.89
C GLU A 92 10.19 13.85 21.43
N ASN A 93 10.50 14.60 22.49
CA ASN A 93 9.58 15.55 23.13
C ASN A 93 8.20 14.94 23.47
N ASN A 94 8.20 13.73 24.04
CA ASN A 94 6.98 13.00 24.42
C ASN A 94 6.04 12.65 23.24
N ARG A 95 6.53 12.77 22.01
CA ARG A 95 5.84 12.34 20.78
C ARG A 95 6.57 11.15 20.19
N ILE A 96 5.79 10.19 19.70
CA ILE A 96 6.31 9.06 18.95
C ILE A 96 6.49 9.51 17.51
N PHE A 97 7.62 9.18 16.91
CA PHE A 97 7.89 9.36 15.49
C PHE A 97 8.12 8.00 14.84
N ILE A 98 7.64 7.87 13.61
CA ILE A 98 7.95 6.75 12.71
C ILE A 98 8.65 7.38 11.52
N ALA A 99 9.96 7.13 11.39
CA ALA A 99 10.82 7.88 10.48
C ALA A 99 10.76 9.38 10.76
N ASP A 100 10.42 10.15 9.74
CA ASP A 100 10.29 11.60 9.83
C ASP A 100 8.86 12.04 10.15
N TYR A 101 7.93 11.07 10.34
CA TYR A 101 6.52 11.36 10.60
C TYR A 101 6.19 11.35 12.10
N PRO A 102 5.76 12.47 12.69
CA PRO A 102 5.24 12.49 14.05
C PRO A 102 3.88 11.78 14.11
N LEU A 103 3.71 10.92 15.11
CA LEU A 103 2.43 10.31 15.44
C LEU A 103 1.52 11.38 16.07
N PRO A 104 0.35 11.69 15.50
CA PRO A 104 -0.59 12.63 16.09
C PRO A 104 -1.15 12.10 17.41
N ASP A 105 -1.36 12.99 18.38
CA ASP A 105 -1.97 12.67 19.68
C ASP A 105 -3.42 12.17 19.55
N THR A 106 -4.05 12.37 18.38
CA THR A 106 -5.39 11.90 18.04
C THR A 106 -5.46 10.42 17.70
N VAL A 107 -4.31 9.75 17.52
CA VAL A 107 -4.26 8.34 17.15
C VAL A 107 -4.57 7.48 18.37
N ARG A 108 -5.68 6.75 18.31
CA ARG A 108 -6.11 5.85 19.38
C ARG A 108 -6.00 4.38 19.03
N LYS A 109 -5.69 4.05 17.77
CA LYS A 109 -5.66 2.67 17.26
C LYS A 109 -4.50 2.45 16.30
N VAL A 110 -3.72 1.41 16.58
CA VAL A 110 -2.67 0.87 15.73
C VAL A 110 -3.09 -0.55 15.34
N VAL A 111 -3.06 -0.87 14.05
CA VAL A 111 -3.22 -2.25 13.60
C VAL A 111 -1.83 -2.82 13.40
N ILE A 112 -1.52 -3.89 14.12
CA ILE A 112 -0.28 -4.64 14.00
C ILE A 112 -0.63 -6.06 13.62
N GLY A 113 -0.33 -6.43 12.39
CA GLY A 113 -0.68 -7.74 11.88
C GLY A 113 0.46 -8.45 11.19
N ARG A 114 0.19 -9.68 10.75
CA ARG A 114 1.07 -10.44 9.87
C ARG A 114 0.42 -10.59 8.52
N ILE A 115 1.20 -10.42 7.45
CA ILE A 115 0.65 -10.61 6.09
C ILE A 115 0.36 -12.09 5.83
N ASP A 116 1.13 -13.00 6.43
CA ASP A 116 0.97 -14.45 6.34
C ASP A 116 1.58 -15.14 7.59
N ILE A 117 1.37 -16.44 7.78
CA ILE A 117 1.84 -17.24 8.94
C ILE A 117 3.36 -17.12 9.15
N GLN A 118 4.11 -17.00 8.04
CA GLN A 118 5.57 -16.76 8.02
C GLN A 118 5.94 -15.40 7.39
N GLY A 119 4.95 -14.55 7.12
CA GLY A 119 5.14 -13.28 6.43
C GLY A 119 5.67 -12.17 7.35
N PRO A 120 6.21 -11.09 6.78
CA PRO A 120 6.63 -9.92 7.55
C PRO A 120 5.44 -9.31 8.30
N ALA A 121 5.75 -8.67 9.42
CA ALA A 121 4.79 -7.92 10.18
C ALA A 121 4.52 -6.58 9.49
N PHE A 122 3.31 -6.07 9.65
CA PHE A 122 2.95 -4.74 9.19
C PHE A 122 2.38 -3.92 10.33
N LEU A 123 2.68 -2.63 10.31
CA LEU A 123 2.07 -1.63 11.15
C LEU A 123 1.27 -0.70 10.26
N GLN A 124 -0.04 -0.66 10.49
CA GLN A 124 -0.96 0.24 9.81
C GLN A 124 -1.59 1.18 10.82
N LEU A 125 -1.58 2.46 10.49
CA LEU A 125 -2.20 3.48 11.32
C LEU A 125 -3.40 4.08 10.59
N ALA A 126 -4.50 4.28 11.30
CA ALA A 126 -5.72 4.82 10.68
C ALA A 126 -5.54 6.25 10.13
N TRP A 127 -4.60 7.03 10.69
CA TRP A 127 -4.41 8.45 10.38
C TRP A 127 -3.53 8.71 9.16
N ASN A 128 -2.70 7.75 8.73
CA ASN A 128 -1.73 7.93 7.65
C ASN A 128 -2.29 7.54 6.27
N GLN A 129 -3.61 7.56 6.10
CA GLN A 129 -4.31 7.11 4.88
C GLN A 129 -4.13 5.62 4.55
N GLY A 130 -3.73 4.79 5.53
CA GLY A 130 -3.50 3.37 5.33
C GLY A 130 -2.11 3.04 4.80
N HIS A 131 -1.14 3.94 4.92
CA HIS A 131 0.27 3.57 4.75
C HIS A 131 0.61 2.43 5.71
N GLN A 132 1.29 1.43 5.16
CA GLN A 132 1.72 0.25 5.89
C GLN A 132 3.24 0.29 5.95
N TRP A 133 3.77 0.32 7.17
CA TRP A 133 5.19 0.07 7.38
C TRP A 133 5.38 -1.41 7.54
N ILE A 134 6.16 -1.99 6.64
CA ILE A 134 6.43 -3.43 6.61
C ILE A 134 7.80 -3.65 7.21
N PHE A 135 7.88 -4.57 8.17
CA PHE A 135 9.07 -4.84 8.96
C PHE A 135 9.22 -6.33 9.27
N GLN A 136 10.39 -6.71 9.78
CA GLN A 136 10.69 -8.12 10.03
C GLN A 136 9.87 -8.68 11.19
N LEU A 137 9.49 -9.95 11.09
CA LEU A 137 8.56 -10.59 12.02
C LEU A 137 9.11 -10.74 13.44
N ASP A 138 10.43 -10.89 13.56
CA ASP A 138 11.18 -10.95 14.81
C ASP A 138 11.04 -9.67 15.65
N GLU A 139 10.85 -8.52 14.99
CA GLU A 139 10.66 -7.23 15.68
C GLU A 139 9.22 -7.01 16.17
N LEU A 140 8.26 -7.87 15.81
CA LEU A 140 6.84 -7.72 16.15
C LEU A 140 6.61 -7.51 17.65
N GLN A 141 7.28 -8.30 18.50
CA GLN A 141 7.14 -8.17 19.95
C GLN A 141 7.77 -6.87 20.46
N GLN A 142 8.91 -6.47 19.92
CA GLN A 142 9.60 -5.24 20.31
C GLN A 142 8.76 -4.00 19.97
N VAL A 143 8.17 -3.97 18.77
CA VAL A 143 7.25 -2.92 18.34
C VAL A 143 6.03 -2.84 19.27
N ARG A 144 5.43 -3.98 19.64
CA ARG A 144 4.31 -4.01 20.60
C ARG A 144 4.71 -3.46 21.97
N HIS A 145 5.87 -3.85 22.48
CA HIS A 145 6.38 -3.34 23.74
C HIS A 145 6.64 -1.84 23.68
N PHE A 146 7.19 -1.34 22.58
CA PHE A 146 7.44 0.09 22.37
C PHE A 146 6.15 0.91 22.49
N PHE A 147 5.07 0.52 21.79
CA PHE A 147 3.79 1.22 21.87
C PHE A 147 3.15 1.11 23.25
N ARG A 148 3.23 -0.04 23.92
CA ARG A 148 2.71 -0.20 25.29
C ARG A 148 3.45 0.68 26.30
N GLN A 149 4.75 0.87 26.12
CA GLN A 149 5.58 1.66 27.02
C GLN A 149 5.41 3.17 26.79
N HIS A 150 5.36 3.61 25.54
CA HIS A 150 5.39 5.05 25.21
C HIS A 150 4.02 5.64 24.82
N ALA A 151 3.05 4.80 24.50
CA ALA A 151 1.67 5.23 24.21
C ALA A 151 0.63 4.19 24.68
N PRO A 152 0.52 3.94 26.00
CA PRO A 152 -0.41 2.96 26.56
C PRO A 152 -1.88 3.24 26.23
N GLN A 153 -2.22 4.49 25.91
CA GLN A 153 -3.55 4.91 25.46
C GLN A 153 -3.94 4.41 24.06
N ILE A 154 -3.02 3.82 23.30
CA ILE A 154 -3.28 3.34 21.95
C ILE A 154 -3.68 1.87 21.97
N GLU A 155 -4.84 1.57 21.42
CA GLU A 155 -5.32 0.21 21.22
C GLU A 155 -4.51 -0.47 20.11
N ILE A 156 -3.88 -1.60 20.45
CA ILE A 156 -3.18 -2.46 19.50
C ILE A 156 -4.15 -3.55 19.03
N VAL A 157 -4.61 -3.44 17.79
CA VAL A 157 -5.45 -4.46 17.16
C VAL A 157 -4.59 -5.43 16.38
N ASN A 158 -4.76 -6.72 16.63
CA ASN A 158 -4.02 -7.79 15.97
C ASN A 158 -4.82 -8.30 14.77
N GLU A 159 -4.19 -8.31 13.59
CA GLU A 159 -4.70 -8.95 12.36
C GLU A 159 -3.79 -10.09 11.89
#